data_AF-A0A291QWZ6-F1
#
_entry.id   AF-A0A291QWZ6-F1
#
_cell.length_a   1.000
_cell.length_b   1.000
_cell.length_c   1.000
_cell.angle_alpha   90.00
_cell.angle_beta   90.00
_cell.angle_gamma   90.00
#
_symmetry.space_group_name_H-M   'P 1'
#
loop_
_entity.id
_entity.type
_entity.pdbx_description
1 polymer ?
#
loop_
_entity_poly.entity_id
_entity_poly.type
_entity_poly.pdbx_seq_one_letter_code
_entity_poly.pdbx_strand_id
1 'polypeptide(L)'
;MEQHLYTLKIPENYTYEKVMEERATGGRFVFFVYNFSLPLFRSIRRISSIHYIPPGKTGKEFNFKYNLHNLIFGWWGLPFGPAEMIDSIKSNKAGIDISNDIYDNLDEQSFNNRSIEIIKISDVFKHPSKDINNELMKALKNYQKKESKFHANPWVGLYVNTEHPFYIIGFDPKDIQQQEIIKKYIYKRFYKNIEFLFIDLDSDFDAIESEAGLSAKLKQQGLELALL
;
A
#
# COMPACT_ATOMS: atom_id res chain seq x y z
N MET A 1 4.90 16.94 2.58
CA MET A 1 5.35 15.61 3.02
C MET A 1 6.57 15.78 3.91
N GLU A 2 6.50 15.37 5.18
CA GLU A 2 7.68 15.35 6.05
C GLU A 2 8.68 14.33 5.49
N GLN A 3 9.88 14.79 5.15
CA GLN A 3 10.96 13.93 4.67
C GLN A 3 11.46 13.09 5.85
N HIS A 4 11.07 11.81 5.88
CA HIS A 4 11.51 10.89 6.92
C HIS A 4 12.78 10.17 6.47
N LEU A 5 13.88 10.44 7.18
CA LEU A 5 15.12 9.70 7.03
C LEU A 5 15.01 8.37 7.78
N TYR A 6 15.14 7.26 7.06
CA TYR A 6 15.07 5.92 7.61
C TYR A 6 16.46 5.31 7.78
N THR A 7 16.70 4.59 8.87
CA THR A 7 17.94 3.82 9.07
C THR A 7 17.84 2.46 8.39
N LEU A 8 18.86 2.07 7.64
CA LEU A 8 19.01 0.78 6.99
C LEU A 8 19.88 -0.17 7.84
N LYS A 9 19.49 -1.44 7.90
CA LYS A 9 20.24 -2.53 8.52
C LYS A 9 20.59 -3.56 7.45
N ILE A 10 21.78 -3.38 6.90
CA ILE A 10 22.36 -4.24 5.87
C ILE A 10 23.55 -4.97 6.51
N PRO A 11 23.78 -6.26 6.22
CA PRO A 11 24.94 -6.96 6.77
C PRO A 11 26.26 -6.27 6.37
N GLU A 12 27.21 -6.18 7.30
CA GLU A 12 28.43 -5.39 7.11
C GLU A 12 29.33 -5.86 5.96
N ASN A 13 29.20 -7.13 5.57
CA ASN A 13 29.97 -7.72 4.48
C ASN A 13 29.34 -7.55 3.10
N TYR A 14 28.29 -6.73 2.97
CA TYR A 14 27.63 -6.46 1.69
C TYR A 14 28.15 -5.17 1.08
N THR A 15 28.29 -5.18 -0.25
CA THR A 15 28.51 -3.98 -1.06
C THR A 15 27.20 -3.49 -1.65
N TYR A 16 27.19 -2.26 -2.16
CA TYR A 16 26.03 -1.70 -2.84
C TYR A 16 25.63 -2.56 -4.05
N GLU A 17 26.61 -2.94 -4.88
CA GLU A 17 26.40 -3.74 -6.09
C GLU A 17 25.75 -5.08 -5.75
N LYS A 18 26.24 -5.75 -4.70
CA LYS A 18 25.67 -7.03 -4.26
C LYS A 18 24.20 -6.90 -3.86
N VAL A 19 23.84 -5.84 -3.13
CA VAL A 19 22.43 -5.60 -2.75
C VAL A 19 21.58 -5.33 -3.99
N MET A 20 22.09 -4.57 -4.95
CA MET A 20 21.37 -4.28 -6.20
C MET A 20 21.21 -5.52 -7.10
N GLU A 21 22.22 -6.39 -7.18
CA GLU A 21 22.15 -7.67 -7.89
C GLU A 21 21.13 -8.61 -7.25
N GLU A 22 21.08 -8.65 -5.92
CA GLU A 22 20.16 -9.50 -5.18
C GLU A 22 18.69 -9.05 -5.30
N ARG A 23 18.40 -7.82 -5.77
CA ARG A 23 17.03 -7.40 -6.16
C ARG A 23 16.37 -8.41 -7.09
N ALA A 24 17.11 -8.91 -8.08
CA ALA A 24 16.58 -9.83 -9.09
C ALA A 24 16.38 -11.27 -8.56
N THR A 25 17.08 -11.63 -7.47
CA THR A 25 17.03 -12.98 -6.89
C THR A 25 16.17 -13.07 -5.63
N GLY A 26 15.47 -11.98 -5.27
CA GLY A 26 14.51 -11.95 -4.16
C GLY A 26 15.05 -11.36 -2.85
N GLY A 27 16.13 -10.59 -2.90
CA GLY A 27 16.57 -9.73 -1.81
C GLY A 27 15.53 -8.65 -1.54
N ARG A 28 15.17 -8.45 -0.27
CA ARG A 28 14.04 -7.58 0.11
C ARG A 28 14.35 -6.70 1.30
N PHE A 29 13.73 -5.54 1.35
CA PHE A 29 13.77 -4.63 2.48
C PHE A 29 12.45 -4.68 3.24
N VAL A 30 12.55 -4.90 4.55
CA VAL A 30 11.37 -5.00 5.41
C VAL A 30 11.51 -4.18 6.67
N PHE A 31 10.41 -3.65 7.19
CA PHE A 31 10.36 -3.11 8.54
C PHE A 31 9.35 -3.87 9.40
N PHE A 32 9.48 -3.71 10.71
CA PHE A 32 8.59 -4.30 11.69
C PHE A 32 7.90 -3.20 12.48
N VAL A 33 6.61 -3.40 12.73
CA VAL A 33 5.77 -2.48 13.48
C VAL A 33 5.84 -2.84 14.95
N TYR A 34 6.06 -1.85 15.79
CA TYR A 34 5.91 -2.01 17.23
C TYR A 34 5.05 -0.90 17.80
N ASN A 35 4.16 -1.29 18.71
CA ASN A 35 3.19 -0.41 19.34
C ASN A 35 3.60 -0.21 20.79
N PHE A 36 3.46 1.03 21.24
CA PHE A 36 3.56 1.39 22.64
C PHE A 36 2.23 2.00 23.08
N SER A 37 1.52 1.30 23.95
CA SER A 37 0.23 1.73 24.47
C SER A 37 0.38 2.10 25.93
N LEU A 38 -0.07 3.30 26.28
CA LEU A 38 -0.22 3.72 27.68
C LEU A 38 -1.69 3.54 28.09
N PRO A 39 -1.96 3.14 29.35
CA PRO A 39 -3.34 3.10 29.85
C PRO A 39 -4.04 4.45 29.62
N LEU A 40 -5.26 4.42 29.06
CA LEU A 40 -6.10 5.58 28.75
C LEU A 40 -5.61 6.50 27.63
N PHE A 41 -4.54 6.14 26.91
CA PHE A 41 -4.07 6.88 25.74
C PHE A 41 -4.14 6.03 24.48
N ARG A 42 -4.22 6.71 23.33
CA ARG A 42 -4.12 6.07 22.02
C ARG A 42 -2.73 5.45 21.87
N SER A 43 -2.67 4.23 21.34
CA SER A 43 -1.40 3.55 21.09
C SER A 43 -0.56 4.34 20.09
N ILE A 44 0.73 4.43 20.37
CA ILE A 44 1.70 5.01 19.46
C ILE A 44 2.26 3.87 18.62
N ARG A 45 2.01 3.92 17.31
CA ARG A 45 2.54 2.97 16.35
C ARG A 45 3.88 3.50 15.82
N ARG A 46 4.94 2.70 15.94
CA ARG A 46 6.27 3.00 15.39
C ARG A 46 6.73 1.89 14.46
N ILE A 47 7.68 2.24 13.60
CA ILE A 47 8.36 1.30 12.72
C ILE A 47 9.81 1.12 13.17
N SER A 48 10.35 -0.07 12.97
CA SER A 48 11.76 -0.34 13.16
C SER A 48 12.62 0.33 12.09
N SER A 49 13.94 0.31 12.28
CA SER A 49 14.88 0.41 11.16
C SER A 49 14.50 -0.60 10.06
N ILE A 50 14.82 -0.28 8.82
CA ILE A 50 14.54 -1.12 7.66
C ILE A 50 15.64 -2.18 7.57
N HIS A 51 15.27 -3.45 7.57
CA HIS A 51 16.20 -4.58 7.51
C HIS A 51 16.28 -5.13 6.10
N TYR A 52 17.49 -5.36 5.63
CA TYR A 52 17.72 -6.13 4.42
C TYR A 52 17.66 -7.63 4.72
N ILE A 53 16.83 -8.34 3.96
CA ILE A 53 16.68 -9.79 4.02
C ILE A 53 17.24 -10.37 2.71
N PRO A 54 18.39 -11.08 2.78
CA PRO A 54 18.97 -11.72 1.59
C PRO A 54 18.04 -12.75 0.95
N PRO A 55 18.25 -13.06 -0.34
CA PRO A 55 17.54 -14.13 -1.05
C PRO A 55 17.51 -15.44 -0.26
N GLY A 56 16.35 -16.10 -0.22
CA GLY A 56 16.16 -17.38 0.46
C GLY A 56 16.15 -17.31 1.99
N LYS A 57 16.42 -16.16 2.61
CA LYS A 57 16.30 -15.98 4.07
C LYS A 57 14.92 -15.51 4.50
N THR A 58 14.54 -15.88 5.71
CA THR A 58 13.25 -15.45 6.28
C THR A 58 13.45 -14.25 7.21
N GLY A 59 12.53 -13.29 7.16
CA GLY A 59 12.50 -12.15 8.09
C GLY A 59 12.12 -12.53 9.54
N LYS A 60 11.85 -13.80 9.84
CA LYS A 60 11.36 -14.26 11.15
C LYS A 60 12.37 -14.02 12.26
N GLU A 61 13.66 -14.13 11.97
CA GLU A 61 14.75 -13.90 12.95
C GLU A 61 14.74 -12.47 13.48
N PHE A 62 14.27 -11.52 12.68
CA PHE A 62 14.25 -10.10 13.03
C PHE A 62 12.97 -9.69 13.77
N ASN A 63 11.88 -10.45 13.63
CA ASN A 63 10.57 -10.08 14.14
C ASN A 63 10.38 -10.35 15.64
N PHE A 64 11.12 -11.31 16.21
CA PHE A 64 10.85 -11.85 17.54
C PHE A 64 10.83 -10.75 18.61
N LYS A 65 11.85 -9.89 18.61
CA LYS A 65 11.96 -8.78 19.57
C LYS A 65 10.82 -7.76 19.45
N TYR A 66 10.33 -7.50 18.24
CA TYR A 66 9.24 -6.53 18.01
C TYR A 66 7.89 -7.13 18.39
N ASN A 67 7.68 -8.42 18.13
CA ASN A 67 6.47 -9.12 18.56
C ASN A 67 6.43 -9.28 20.09
N LEU A 68 7.56 -9.58 20.72
CA LEU A 68 7.66 -9.60 22.18
C LEU A 68 7.36 -8.21 22.77
N HIS A 69 7.89 -7.15 22.16
CA HIS A 69 7.55 -5.78 22.54
C HIS A 69 6.05 -5.52 22.43
N ASN A 70 5.42 -5.90 21.31
CA ASN A 70 3.97 -5.75 21.12
C ASN A 70 3.16 -6.51 22.17
N LEU A 71 3.55 -7.73 22.54
CA LEU A 71 2.87 -8.52 23.56
C LEU A 71 2.95 -7.86 24.95
N ILE A 72 4.11 -7.28 25.29
CA ILE A 72 4.31 -6.65 26.59
C ILE A 72 3.65 -5.27 26.67
N PHE A 73 3.73 -4.47 25.60
CA PHE A 73 3.37 -3.04 25.62
C PHE A 73 2.14 -2.66 24.79
N GLY A 74 1.69 -3.49 23.86
CA GLY A 74 0.60 -3.15 22.93
C GLY A 74 -0.80 -3.26 23.53
N TRP A 75 -1.01 -4.17 24.49
CA TRP A 75 -2.33 -4.46 25.06
C TRP A 75 -2.85 -3.45 26.10
N TRP A 76 -1.99 -2.57 26.63
CA TRP A 76 -2.37 -1.64 27.72
C TRP A 76 -3.29 -0.49 27.29
N GLY A 77 -3.49 -0.27 25.99
CA GLY A 77 -4.32 0.82 25.46
C GLY A 77 -5.81 0.48 25.43
N LEU A 78 -6.50 0.48 26.57
CA LEU A 78 -7.96 0.23 26.58
C LEU A 78 -8.71 1.33 25.81
N PRO A 79 -9.72 1.00 24.96
CA PRO A 79 -10.26 -0.33 24.63
C PRO A 79 -9.64 -1.00 23.38
N PHE A 80 -8.78 -0.32 22.59
CA PHE A 80 -8.38 -0.77 21.24
C PHE A 80 -7.00 -1.46 21.14
N GLY A 81 -6.18 -1.36 22.18
CA GLY A 81 -4.79 -1.83 22.23
C GLY A 81 -4.63 -3.31 21.86
N PRO A 82 -5.45 -4.24 22.39
CA PRO A 82 -5.37 -5.65 22.00
C PRO A 82 -5.58 -5.89 20.50
N ALA A 83 -6.50 -5.16 19.85
CA ALA A 83 -6.74 -5.29 18.42
C ALA A 83 -5.53 -4.80 17.61
N GLU A 84 -5.02 -3.61 17.93
CA GLU A 84 -3.85 -3.04 17.25
C GLU A 84 -2.58 -3.88 17.47
N MET A 85 -2.42 -4.47 18.65
CA MET A 85 -1.35 -5.43 18.95
C MET A 85 -1.44 -6.65 18.02
N ILE A 86 -2.61 -7.26 17.90
CA ILE A 86 -2.84 -8.44 17.05
C ILE A 86 -2.49 -8.11 15.59
N ASP A 87 -2.90 -6.94 15.11
CA ASP A 87 -2.63 -6.51 13.74
C ASP A 87 -1.13 -6.26 13.50
N SER A 88 -0.42 -5.66 14.46
CA SER A 88 1.04 -5.50 14.39
C SER A 88 1.77 -6.85 14.40
N ILE A 89 1.35 -7.81 15.23
CA ILE A 89 1.94 -9.15 15.25
C ILE A 89 1.71 -9.90 13.93
N LYS A 90 0.50 -9.80 13.36
CA LYS A 90 0.15 -10.42 12.07
C LYS A 90 1.00 -9.85 10.94
N SER A 91 1.11 -8.52 10.85
CA SER A 91 1.89 -7.85 9.81
C SER A 91 3.40 -8.12 9.92
N ASN A 92 3.91 -8.34 11.14
CA ASN A 92 5.32 -8.66 11.38
C ASN A 92 5.74 -10.10 11.02
N LYS A 93 4.84 -11.00 10.61
CA LYS A 93 5.16 -12.42 10.37
C LYS A 93 6.37 -12.61 9.44
N ALA A 94 6.47 -11.82 8.38
CA ALA A 94 7.59 -11.82 7.44
C ALA A 94 8.27 -10.44 7.31
N GLY A 95 7.86 -9.47 8.14
CA GLY A 95 8.10 -8.05 7.95
C GLY A 95 7.16 -7.45 6.91
N ILE A 96 6.94 -6.14 6.99
CA ILE A 96 6.23 -5.38 5.95
C ILE A 96 7.24 -5.04 4.88
N ASP A 97 6.99 -5.52 3.66
CA ASP A 97 7.87 -5.32 2.51
C ASP A 97 7.76 -3.87 2.01
N ILE A 98 8.91 -3.23 1.80
CA ILE A 98 9.06 -1.88 1.25
C ILE A 98 10.18 -1.86 0.19
N SER A 99 10.45 -3.02 -0.41
CA SER A 99 11.62 -3.22 -1.28
C SER A 99 11.63 -2.28 -2.47
N ASN A 100 10.50 -2.09 -3.14
CA ASN A 100 10.42 -1.25 -4.34
C ASN A 100 10.81 0.19 -4.03
N ASP A 101 10.19 0.77 -3.00
CA ASP A 101 10.49 2.13 -2.56
C ASP A 101 11.98 2.27 -2.18
N ILE A 102 12.56 1.28 -1.50
CA ILE A 102 13.99 1.34 -1.16
C ILE A 102 14.86 1.23 -2.39
N TYR A 103 14.66 0.25 -3.27
CA TYR A 103 15.49 0.08 -4.46
C TYR A 103 15.41 1.27 -5.43
N ASP A 104 14.28 1.97 -5.49
CA ASP A 104 14.11 3.10 -6.39
C ASP A 104 14.71 4.41 -5.83
N ASN A 105 15.03 4.45 -4.53
CA ASN A 105 15.68 5.58 -3.85
C ASN A 105 17.12 5.27 -3.36
N LEU A 106 17.55 4.02 -3.37
CA LEU A 106 18.85 3.61 -2.83
C LEU A 106 19.98 3.92 -3.82
N ASP A 107 20.82 4.88 -3.45
CA ASP A 107 22.11 5.15 -4.08
C ASP A 107 23.29 4.69 -3.20
N GLU A 108 24.50 4.77 -3.77
CA GLU A 108 25.73 4.35 -3.09
C GLU A 108 26.00 5.18 -1.83
N GLN A 109 25.66 6.47 -1.83
CA GLN A 109 25.82 7.36 -0.69
C GLN A 109 24.90 6.96 0.48
N SER A 110 23.62 6.72 0.20
CA SER A 110 22.60 6.28 1.15
C SER A 110 22.93 4.90 1.71
N PHE A 111 23.43 4.01 0.85
CA PHE A 111 23.93 2.69 1.26
C PHE A 111 25.09 2.80 2.26
N ASN A 112 26.11 3.62 1.96
CA ASN A 112 27.28 3.83 2.81
C ASN A 112 26.92 4.50 4.12
N ASN A 113 25.98 5.45 4.10
CA ASN A 113 25.50 6.16 5.28
C ASN A 113 24.55 5.33 6.15
N ARG A 114 24.11 4.15 5.68
CA ARG A 114 23.08 3.31 6.33
C ARG A 114 21.79 4.09 6.60
N SER A 115 21.47 5.05 5.74
CA SER A 115 20.28 5.89 5.87
C SER A 115 19.74 6.24 4.49
N ILE A 116 18.41 6.35 4.38
CA ILE A 116 17.74 6.60 3.11
C ILE A 116 16.54 7.51 3.32
N GLU A 117 16.35 8.42 2.39
CA GLU A 117 15.14 9.21 2.24
C GLU A 117 14.29 8.59 1.13
N ILE A 118 13.01 8.31 1.42
CA ILE A 118 12.09 7.80 0.41
C ILE A 118 11.42 9.00 -0.26
N ILE A 119 11.95 9.37 -1.43
CA ILE A 119 11.43 10.47 -2.25
C ILE A 119 10.44 9.93 -3.28
N LYS A 120 10.76 8.78 -3.89
CA LYS A 120 9.91 8.07 -4.85
C LYS A 120 9.12 6.99 -4.12
N ILE A 121 7.79 7.08 -4.16
CA ILE A 121 6.91 6.01 -3.70
C ILE A 121 6.55 5.16 -4.92
N SER A 122 7.02 3.92 -4.94
CA SER A 122 6.80 2.99 -6.04
C SER A 122 5.38 2.44 -5.98
N ASP A 123 4.92 2.07 -4.78
CA ASP A 123 3.56 1.54 -4.54
C ASP A 123 2.57 2.66 -4.15
N VAL A 124 1.95 3.27 -5.17
CA VAL A 124 1.01 4.39 -4.99
C VAL A 124 -0.43 3.92 -4.77
N PHE A 125 -0.71 2.64 -5.02
CA PHE A 125 -2.00 2.00 -4.78
C PHE A 125 -1.94 0.90 -3.72
N LYS A 126 -3.00 0.80 -2.93
CA LYS A 126 -3.32 -0.37 -2.11
C LYS A 126 -4.63 -0.98 -2.57
N HIS A 127 -4.79 -2.28 -2.36
CA HIS A 127 -6.08 -2.93 -2.56
C HIS A 127 -7.13 -2.31 -1.62
N PRO A 128 -8.36 -2.02 -2.11
CA PRO A 128 -9.44 -1.63 -1.22
C PRO A 128 -9.77 -2.76 -0.25
N SER A 129 -10.38 -2.40 0.88
CA SER A 129 -10.84 -3.41 1.85
C SER A 129 -11.91 -4.30 1.23
N LYS A 130 -12.07 -5.51 1.79
CA LYS A 130 -13.05 -6.50 1.32
C LYS A 130 -14.47 -5.93 1.25
N ASP A 131 -14.85 -5.09 2.22
CA ASP A 131 -16.19 -4.50 2.27
C ASP A 131 -16.39 -3.47 1.16
N ILE A 132 -15.40 -2.62 0.90
CA ILE A 132 -15.43 -1.65 -0.20
C ILE A 132 -15.53 -2.38 -1.54
N ASN A 133 -14.73 -3.42 -1.76
CA ASN A 133 -14.79 -4.23 -2.97
C ASN A 133 -16.17 -4.87 -3.16
N ASN A 134 -16.75 -5.43 -2.11
CA ASN A 134 -18.08 -6.03 -2.17
C ASN A 134 -19.17 -5.01 -2.54
N GLU A 135 -19.13 -3.81 -1.96
CA GLU A 135 -20.11 -2.77 -2.26
C GLU A 135 -19.92 -2.17 -3.66
N LEU A 136 -18.67 -2.00 -4.12
CA LEU A 136 -18.36 -1.59 -5.49
C LEU A 136 -18.87 -2.61 -6.50
N MET A 137 -18.57 -3.90 -6.29
CA MET A 137 -19.09 -4.96 -7.15
C MET A 137 -20.62 -4.94 -7.22
N LYS A 138 -21.32 -4.73 -6.09
CA LYS A 138 -22.79 -4.62 -6.10
C LYS A 138 -23.25 -3.37 -6.84
N ALA A 139 -22.59 -2.23 -6.68
CA ALA A 139 -22.94 -1.00 -7.41
C ALA A 139 -22.81 -1.19 -8.92
N LEU A 140 -21.67 -1.72 -9.37
CA LEU A 140 -21.35 -1.92 -10.78
C LEU A 140 -22.20 -3.02 -11.43
N LYS A 141 -22.52 -4.11 -10.72
CA LYS A 141 -23.48 -5.12 -11.20
C LYS A 141 -24.89 -4.55 -11.36
N ASN A 142 -25.31 -3.64 -10.47
CA ASN A 142 -26.62 -3.00 -10.60
C ASN A 142 -26.68 -2.06 -11.81
N TYR A 143 -25.57 -1.37 -12.12
CA TYR A 143 -25.42 -0.62 -13.34
C TYR A 143 -25.49 -1.53 -14.58
N GLN A 144 -24.72 -2.63 -14.63
CA GLN A 144 -24.74 -3.57 -15.77
C GLN A 144 -26.12 -4.15 -16.07
N LYS A 145 -26.94 -4.38 -15.03
CA LYS A 145 -28.29 -4.91 -15.19
C LYS A 145 -29.29 -3.91 -15.78
N LYS A 146 -29.05 -2.61 -15.61
CA LYS A 146 -30.04 -1.56 -15.93
C LYS A 146 -29.65 -0.69 -17.10
N GLU A 147 -28.36 -0.46 -17.29
CA GLU A 147 -27.84 0.50 -18.26
C GLU A 147 -27.12 -0.22 -19.39
N SER A 148 -25.91 -0.74 -19.15
CA SER A 148 -25.08 -1.38 -20.17
C SER A 148 -24.03 -2.32 -19.57
N LYS A 149 -23.63 -3.36 -20.32
CA LYS A 149 -22.48 -4.19 -19.96
C LYS A 149 -21.18 -3.41 -20.17
N PHE A 150 -20.23 -3.62 -19.27
CA PHE A 150 -18.86 -3.16 -19.44
C PHE A 150 -18.16 -3.91 -20.56
N HIS A 151 -17.27 -3.20 -21.27
CA HIS A 151 -16.41 -3.75 -22.31
C HIS A 151 -15.22 -4.51 -21.73
N ALA A 152 -14.73 -4.08 -20.57
CA ALA A 152 -13.69 -4.76 -19.79
C ALA A 152 -13.99 -4.67 -18.28
N ASN A 153 -13.36 -5.54 -17.49
CA ASN A 153 -13.46 -5.42 -16.03
C ASN A 153 -12.78 -4.13 -15.55
N PRO A 154 -13.43 -3.33 -14.69
CA PRO A 154 -12.83 -2.14 -14.14
C PRO A 154 -11.77 -2.49 -13.09
N TRP A 155 -10.76 -1.64 -13.00
CA TRP A 155 -9.70 -1.74 -11.99
C TRP A 155 -9.94 -0.76 -10.85
N VAL A 156 -9.65 -1.14 -9.62
CA VAL A 156 -9.80 -0.27 -8.46
C VAL A 156 -8.57 -0.29 -7.55
N GLY A 157 -8.18 0.89 -7.07
CA GLY A 157 -7.09 1.06 -6.11
C GLY A 157 -7.39 2.16 -5.11
N LEU A 158 -6.93 2.00 -3.87
CA LEU A 158 -6.84 3.09 -2.91
C LEU A 158 -5.53 3.82 -3.17
N TYR A 159 -5.61 5.04 -3.70
CA TYR A 159 -4.44 5.89 -3.90
C TYR A 159 -3.95 6.41 -2.54
N VAL A 160 -2.68 6.13 -2.22
CA VAL A 160 -2.09 6.44 -0.91
C VAL A 160 -0.98 7.48 -0.95
N ASN A 161 -0.55 7.91 -2.14
CA ASN A 161 0.45 8.96 -2.32
C ASN A 161 -0.20 10.37 -2.23
N THR A 162 -0.91 10.62 -1.12
CA THR A 162 -1.62 11.86 -0.83
C THR A 162 -1.89 11.97 0.68
N GLU A 163 -2.10 13.19 1.19
CA GLU A 163 -2.50 13.43 2.58
C GLU A 163 -3.87 12.80 2.92
N HIS A 164 -4.75 12.70 1.92
CA HIS A 164 -6.10 12.17 2.07
C HIS A 164 -6.32 11.06 1.04
N PRO A 165 -6.13 9.78 1.44
CA PRO A 165 -6.32 8.65 0.53
C PRO A 165 -7.73 8.59 -0.05
N PHE A 166 -7.84 8.32 -1.35
CA PHE A 166 -9.11 8.20 -2.07
C PHE A 166 -9.07 7.04 -3.06
N TYR A 167 -10.23 6.61 -3.53
CA TYR A 167 -10.32 5.48 -4.46
C TYR A 167 -10.23 5.95 -5.90
N ILE A 168 -9.47 5.23 -6.70
CA ILE A 168 -9.40 5.41 -8.14
C ILE A 168 -10.02 4.19 -8.80
N ILE A 169 -10.93 4.42 -9.74
CA ILE A 169 -11.54 3.37 -10.55
C ILE A 169 -11.21 3.63 -12.02
N GLY A 170 -10.48 2.70 -12.62
CA GLY A 170 -10.14 2.70 -14.03
C GLY A 170 -11.19 1.95 -14.85
N PHE A 171 -11.64 2.58 -15.93
CA PHE A 171 -12.57 1.99 -16.89
C PHE A 171 -11.97 1.96 -18.30
N ASP A 172 -12.48 1.05 -19.13
CA ASP A 172 -12.23 1.06 -20.58
C ASP A 172 -12.68 2.43 -21.18
N PRO A 173 -11.99 2.95 -22.21
CA PRO A 173 -12.34 4.22 -22.86
C PRO A 173 -13.80 4.33 -23.30
N LYS A 174 -14.46 3.21 -23.63
CA LYS A 174 -15.89 3.20 -24.01
C LYS A 174 -16.82 3.27 -22.81
N ASP A 175 -16.38 2.72 -21.69
CA ASP A 175 -17.16 2.66 -20.45
C ASP A 175 -17.04 3.97 -19.65
N ILE A 176 -15.87 4.63 -19.68
CA ILE A 176 -15.67 5.89 -18.96
C ILE A 176 -16.54 7.03 -19.49
N GLN A 177 -16.98 6.97 -20.75
CA GLN A 177 -17.94 7.94 -21.29
C GLN A 177 -19.25 7.98 -20.50
N GLN A 178 -19.57 6.89 -19.79
CA GLN A 178 -20.77 6.76 -18.94
C GLN A 178 -20.47 7.06 -17.46
N GLN A 179 -19.32 7.65 -17.13
CA GLN A 179 -18.86 7.90 -15.76
C GLN A 179 -19.90 8.61 -14.88
N GLU A 180 -20.65 9.59 -15.41
CA GLU A 180 -21.67 10.31 -14.66
C GLU A 180 -22.83 9.42 -14.21
N ILE A 181 -23.18 8.42 -15.02
CA ILE A 181 -24.22 7.44 -14.68
C ILE A 181 -23.64 6.46 -13.66
N ILE A 182 -22.46 5.91 -13.92
CA ILE A 182 -21.77 4.97 -13.04
C ILE A 182 -21.58 5.57 -11.64
N LYS A 183 -21.14 6.83 -11.57
CA LYS A 183 -20.96 7.61 -10.33
C LYS A 183 -22.25 7.66 -9.52
N LYS A 184 -23.41 7.88 -10.15
CA LYS A 184 -24.73 7.83 -9.46
C LYS A 184 -25.03 6.46 -8.87
N TYR A 185 -24.63 5.36 -9.52
CA TYR A 185 -24.83 4.01 -8.98
C TYR A 185 -23.91 3.71 -7.80
N ILE A 186 -22.67 4.21 -7.83
CA ILE A 186 -21.71 4.08 -6.73
C ILE A 186 -22.19 4.89 -5.52
N TYR A 187 -22.46 6.19 -5.67
CA TYR A 187 -22.87 7.03 -4.55
C TYR A 187 -24.26 6.73 -3.96
N LYS A 188 -25.06 5.82 -4.58
CA LYS A 188 -26.24 5.23 -3.93
C LYS A 188 -25.90 4.26 -2.80
N ARG A 189 -24.68 3.71 -2.80
CA ARG A 189 -24.20 2.70 -1.83
C ARG A 189 -23.11 3.21 -0.90
N PHE A 190 -22.41 4.27 -1.29
CA PHE A 190 -21.31 4.84 -0.52
C PHE A 190 -21.71 6.18 0.10
N TYR A 191 -21.19 6.45 1.29
CA TYR A 191 -21.32 7.75 1.94
C TYR A 191 -20.61 8.83 1.11
N LYS A 192 -21.11 10.08 1.20
CA LYS A 192 -20.58 11.21 0.42
C LYS A 192 -19.14 11.59 0.75
N ASN A 193 -18.61 11.16 1.90
CA ASN A 193 -17.23 11.41 2.32
C ASN A 193 -16.22 10.42 1.71
N ILE A 194 -16.69 9.39 0.97
CA ILE A 194 -15.80 8.51 0.22
C ILE A 194 -15.64 9.10 -1.19
N GLU A 195 -14.41 9.47 -1.51
CA GLU A 195 -14.07 10.04 -2.81
C GLU A 195 -13.66 8.96 -3.81
N PHE A 196 -14.22 9.06 -5.01
CA PHE A 196 -13.92 8.19 -6.14
C PHE A 196 -13.50 9.05 -7.33
N LEU A 197 -12.27 8.84 -7.81
CA LEU A 197 -11.76 9.37 -9.07
C LEU A 197 -11.92 8.32 -10.17
N PHE A 198 -12.41 8.73 -11.32
CA PHE A 198 -12.62 7.87 -12.48
C PHE A 198 -11.54 8.18 -13.50
N ILE A 199 -10.82 7.17 -13.97
CA ILE A 199 -9.73 7.35 -14.94
C ILE A 199 -9.92 6.45 -16.16
N ASP A 200 -9.42 6.91 -17.29
CA ASP A 200 -9.37 6.13 -18.52
C ASP A 200 -8.12 5.23 -18.46
N LEU A 201 -8.32 3.93 -18.65
CA LEU A 201 -7.27 2.92 -18.57
C LEU A 201 -6.26 2.94 -19.72
N ASP A 202 -6.61 3.56 -20.86
CA ASP A 202 -5.75 3.63 -22.04
C ASP A 202 -5.26 5.06 -22.31
N SER A 203 -5.65 6.01 -21.46
CA SER A 203 -5.13 7.36 -21.49
C SER A 203 -3.72 7.42 -20.90
N ASP A 204 -2.81 8.02 -21.68
CA ASP A 204 -1.48 8.47 -21.21
C ASP A 204 -1.58 9.80 -20.43
N PHE A 205 -2.76 10.43 -20.40
CA PHE A 205 -3.00 11.62 -19.61
C PHE A 205 -3.10 11.28 -18.12
N ASP A 206 -2.20 11.85 -17.33
CA ASP A 206 -2.19 11.69 -15.89
C ASP A 206 -3.31 12.51 -15.26
N ALA A 207 -4.34 11.83 -14.77
CA ALA A 207 -5.43 12.46 -14.02
C ALA A 207 -4.95 13.13 -12.72
N ILE A 208 -3.72 12.84 -12.29
CA ILE A 208 -3.03 13.42 -11.14
C ILE A 208 -1.70 13.97 -11.65
N GLU A 209 -1.53 15.29 -11.70
CA GLU A 209 -0.33 15.95 -12.25
C GLU A 209 0.99 15.47 -11.62
N SER A 210 0.96 15.00 -10.37
CA SER A 210 2.14 14.50 -9.66
C SER A 210 2.50 13.04 -9.97
N GLU A 211 1.68 12.31 -10.74
CA GLU A 211 1.78 10.85 -10.84
C GLU A 211 1.77 10.35 -12.28
N ALA A 212 2.95 10.26 -12.88
CA ALA A 212 3.14 9.76 -14.24
C ALA A 212 2.79 8.27 -14.38
N GLY A 213 2.02 7.94 -15.41
CA GLY A 213 1.66 6.56 -15.76
C GLY A 213 0.65 5.95 -14.78
N LEU A 214 -0.26 6.77 -14.25
CA LEU A 214 -1.23 6.37 -13.22
C LEU A 214 -2.07 5.14 -13.62
N SER A 215 -2.50 5.06 -14.88
CA SER A 215 -3.30 3.96 -15.43
C SER A 215 -2.53 2.63 -15.45
N ALA A 216 -1.25 2.66 -15.86
CA ALA A 216 -0.36 1.50 -15.84
C ALA A 216 -0.09 1.02 -14.40
N LYS A 217 0.17 1.95 -13.47
CA LYS A 217 0.34 1.64 -12.05
C LYS A 217 -0.92 1.02 -11.45
N LEU A 218 -2.10 1.52 -11.81
CA LEU A 218 -3.37 0.94 -11.36
C LEU A 218 -3.57 -0.49 -11.88
N LYS A 219 -3.25 -0.77 -13.15
CA LYS A 219 -3.29 -2.13 -13.72
C LYS A 219 -2.29 -3.08 -13.06
N GLN A 220 -1.18 -2.57 -12.52
CA GLN A 220 -0.15 -3.38 -11.86
C GLN A 220 -0.42 -3.62 -10.36
N GLN A 221 -0.90 -2.59 -9.65
CA GLN A 221 -1.00 -2.56 -8.18
C GLN A 221 -2.45 -2.59 -7.66
N GLY A 222 -3.41 -2.29 -8.52
CA GLY A 222 -4.82 -2.30 -8.20
C GLY A 222 -5.44 -3.69 -8.24
N LEU A 223 -6.75 -3.72 -7.98
CA LEU A 223 -7.56 -4.93 -8.03
C LEU A 223 -8.50 -4.87 -9.24
N GLU A 224 -8.44 -5.88 -10.10
CA GLU A 224 -9.45 -6.10 -11.15
C GLU A 224 -10.76 -6.58 -10.52
N LEU A 225 -11.85 -5.86 -10.77
CA LEU A 225 -13.18 -6.27 -10.33
C LEU A 225 -13.80 -7.21 -11.38
N ALA A 226 -13.73 -8.51 -11.12
CA ALA A 226 -14.34 -9.53 -11.98
C ALA A 226 -15.88 -9.39 -12.02
N LEU A 227 -16.37 -8.68 -13.04
CA LEU A 227 -17.78 -8.39 -13.27
C LEU A 227 -18.36 -9.14 -14.47
N LEU A 228 -17.49 -9.63 -15.37
CA LEU A 228 -17.81 -10.43 -16.55
C LEU A 228 -17.89 -11.93 -16.23
#